data_AF-A0A521EGJ8-F1
#
_entry.id   AF-A0A521EGJ8-F1
#
_cell.length_a   1.000
_cell.length_b   1.000
_cell.length_c   1.000
_cell.angle_alpha   90.00
_cell.angle_beta   90.00
_cell.angle_gamma   90.00
#
_symmetry.space_group_name_H-M   'P 1'
#
loop_
_entity.id
_entity.type
_entity.pdbx_description
1 polymer ?
#
loop_
_entity_poly.entity_id
_entity_poly.type
_entity_poly.pdbx_seq_one_letter_code
_entity_poly.pdbx_strand_id
1 'polypeptide(L)'
;MSNALSGFSDAQTHCPVIACPPVGDSYGGNDVFSSLRMPSGVAPMVILNPENAALAAAKILGLSDSGIQVKVKEFQEAQRQKLIDDDKSIK
;
A
#
# COMPACT_ATOMS: atom_id res chain seq x y z
N MET A 1 -14.51 3.20 -12.09
CA MET A 1 -13.64 4.17 -12.78
C MET A 1 -12.29 3.50 -13.07
N SER A 2 -11.79 3.60 -14.30
CA SER A 2 -10.53 2.96 -14.72
C SER A 2 -9.31 3.74 -14.23
N ASN A 3 -8.35 3.07 -13.58
CA ASN A 3 -7.13 3.69 -13.06
C ASN A 3 -6.03 3.82 -14.14
N ALA A 4 -6.24 4.73 -15.10
CA ALA A 4 -5.24 5.02 -16.13
C ALA A 4 -4.02 5.80 -15.60
N LEU A 5 -4.22 6.60 -14.56
CA LEU A 5 -3.18 7.48 -14.01
C LEU A 5 -2.00 6.70 -13.40
N SER A 6 -2.29 5.59 -12.72
CA SER A 6 -1.23 4.80 -12.08
C SER A 6 -0.30 4.15 -13.10
N GLY A 7 -0.86 3.53 -14.15
CA GLY A 7 -0.05 2.94 -15.22
C GLY A 7 0.73 3.99 -16.01
N PHE A 8 0.13 5.16 -16.27
CA PHE A 8 0.84 6.27 -16.91
C PHE A 8 2.00 6.78 -16.05
N SER A 9 1.77 6.98 -14.75
CA SER A 9 2.80 7.52 -13.86
C SER A 9 3.98 6.56 -13.71
N ASP A 10 3.70 5.27 -13.57
CA ASP A 10 4.72 4.22 -13.45
C ASP A 10 5.59 4.10 -14.71
N ALA A 11 4.98 4.19 -15.90
CA ALA A 11 5.71 4.17 -17.16
C ALA A 11 6.66 5.39 -17.36
N GLN A 12 6.51 6.46 -16.58
CA GLN A 12 7.24 7.71 -16.74
C GLN A 12 8.31 7.95 -15.67
N THR A 13 8.57 7.00 -14.78
CA THR A 13 9.54 7.16 -13.69
C THR A 13 10.39 5.93 -13.48
N HIS A 14 11.59 6.13 -12.92
CA HIS A 14 12.43 5.04 -12.42
C HIS A 14 12.17 4.73 -10.93
N CYS A 15 11.35 5.54 -10.27
CA CYS A 15 10.99 5.36 -8.87
C CYS A 15 9.81 4.38 -8.72
N PRO A 16 9.70 3.68 -7.57
CA PRO A 16 8.54 2.84 -7.32
C PRO A 16 7.24 3.65 -7.28
N VAL A 17 6.19 3.16 -7.94
CA VAL A 17 4.84 3.75 -7.87
C VAL A 17 3.92 2.87 -7.04
N ILE A 18 3.16 3.49 -6.14
CA ILE A 18 2.10 2.83 -5.35
C ILE A 18 0.75 3.38 -5.80
N ALA A 19 -0.06 2.52 -6.38
CA ALA A 19 -1.46 2.79 -6.69
C ALA A 19 -2.32 2.49 -5.46
N CYS A 20 -2.96 3.51 -4.91
CA CYS A 20 -3.97 3.39 -3.85
C CYS A 20 -5.32 3.89 -4.38
N PRO A 21 -6.03 3.10 -5.21
CA PRO A 21 -7.31 3.52 -5.75
C PRO A 21 -8.32 3.71 -4.60
N PRO A 22 -9.19 4.74 -4.68
CA PRO A 22 -10.22 4.94 -3.66
C PRO A 22 -11.15 3.74 -3.59
N VAL A 23 -11.67 3.44 -2.40
CA VAL A 23 -12.67 2.40 -2.18
C VAL A 23 -13.96 2.86 -2.86
N GLY A 24 -14.14 2.48 -4.11
CA GLY A 24 -15.37 2.74 -4.85
C GLY A 24 -16.33 1.57 -4.68
N ASP A 25 -17.51 1.82 -4.11
CA ASP A 25 -18.64 0.86 -4.12
C ASP A 25 -19.22 0.63 -5.54
N SER A 26 -18.67 1.33 -6.53
CA SER A 26 -19.05 1.21 -7.93
C SER A 26 -18.54 -0.10 -8.52
N TYR A 27 -19.41 -0.81 -9.25
CA TYR A 27 -19.10 -2.07 -9.95
C TYR A 27 -18.61 -3.24 -9.06
N GLY A 28 -18.97 -3.26 -7.77
CA GLY A 28 -18.69 -4.41 -6.90
C GLY A 28 -17.19 -4.71 -6.70
N GLY A 29 -16.35 -3.67 -6.73
CA GLY A 29 -14.89 -3.82 -6.60
C GLY A 29 -14.15 -4.19 -7.89
N ASN A 30 -14.84 -4.38 -9.02
CA ASN A 30 -14.20 -4.73 -10.30
C ASN A 30 -13.25 -3.63 -10.84
N ASP A 31 -13.38 -2.41 -10.34
CA ASP A 31 -12.46 -1.31 -10.68
C ASP A 31 -11.00 -1.61 -10.29
N VAL A 32 -10.76 -2.51 -9.32
CA VAL A 32 -9.41 -2.91 -8.90
C VAL A 32 -8.63 -3.61 -10.01
N PHE A 33 -9.31 -4.34 -10.90
CA PHE A 33 -8.64 -5.03 -12.01
C PHE A 33 -7.95 -4.06 -12.95
N SER A 34 -8.47 -2.84 -13.10
CA SER A 34 -7.84 -1.78 -13.88
C SER A 34 -6.52 -1.29 -13.28
N SER A 35 -6.27 -1.54 -11.98
CA SER A 35 -4.98 -1.24 -11.33
C SER A 35 -4.03 -2.45 -11.32
N LEU A 36 -4.58 -3.67 -11.36
CA LEU A 36 -3.80 -4.92 -11.31
C LEU A 36 -3.30 -5.38 -12.69
N ARG A 37 -4.09 -5.17 -13.75
CA ARG A 37 -3.79 -5.65 -15.10
C ARG A 37 -3.03 -4.59 -15.89
N MET A 38 -1.72 -4.59 -15.75
CA MET A 38 -0.82 -3.66 -16.47
C MET A 38 -0.12 -4.35 -17.65
N PRO A 39 0.19 -3.60 -18.73
CA PRO A 39 1.00 -4.14 -19.83
C PRO A 39 2.46 -4.39 -19.38
N SER A 40 3.20 -5.17 -20.17
CA SER A 40 4.62 -5.40 -19.91
C SER A 40 5.42 -4.09 -19.86
N GLY A 41 6.32 -3.97 -18.87
CA GLY A 41 7.12 -2.77 -18.64
C GLY A 41 6.47 -1.72 -17.73
N VAL A 42 5.26 -1.97 -17.23
CA VAL A 42 4.54 -1.11 -16.28
C VAL A 42 4.16 -1.95 -15.07
N ALA A 43 4.68 -1.62 -13.88
CA ALA A 43 4.59 -2.43 -12.66
C ALA A 43 4.29 -1.60 -11.38
N PRO A 44 3.20 -0.81 -11.34
CA PRO A 44 2.78 -0.16 -10.11
C PRO A 44 2.35 -1.19 -9.04
N MET A 45 2.69 -0.94 -7.78
CA MET A 45 2.23 -1.73 -6.64
C MET A 45 0.83 -1.30 -6.23
N VAL A 46 -0.12 -2.22 -6.06
CA VAL A 46 -1.49 -1.90 -5.65
C VAL A 46 -1.69 -2.14 -4.15
N ILE A 47 -2.09 -1.11 -3.41
CA ILE A 47 -2.43 -1.19 -1.99
C ILE A 47 -3.74 -0.44 -1.76
N LEU A 48 -4.78 -1.13 -1.28
CA LEU A 48 -6.14 -0.59 -1.23
C LEU A 48 -6.40 0.31 -0.02
N ASN A 49 -5.72 0.06 1.10
CA ASN A 49 -5.89 0.84 2.31
C ASN A 49 -4.87 2.00 2.31
N PRO A 50 -5.29 3.26 2.49
CA PRO A 50 -4.40 4.42 2.46
C PRO A 50 -3.28 4.39 3.52
N GLU A 51 -3.57 3.92 4.73
CA GLU A 51 -2.57 3.80 5.80
C GLU A 51 -1.52 2.74 5.43
N ASN A 52 -1.95 1.64 4.84
CA ASN A 52 -1.04 0.61 4.34
C ASN A 52 -0.22 1.09 3.14
N ALA A 53 -0.76 1.96 2.29
CA ALA A 53 -0.02 2.57 1.19
C ALA A 53 1.11 3.47 1.73
N ALA A 54 0.83 4.28 2.76
CA ALA A 54 1.83 5.06 3.47
C ALA A 54 2.88 4.16 4.16
N LEU A 55 2.44 3.08 4.82
CA LEU A 55 3.34 2.11 5.44
C LEU A 55 4.26 1.42 4.42
N ALA A 56 3.75 1.08 3.24
CA ALA A 56 4.58 0.50 2.19
C ALA A 56 5.61 1.49 1.66
N ALA A 57 5.25 2.76 1.46
CA ALA A 57 6.19 3.81 1.12
C ALA A 57 7.29 3.95 2.20
N ALA A 58 6.89 3.97 3.48
CA ALA A 58 7.85 4.02 4.60
C ALA A 58 8.77 2.79 4.63
N LYS A 59 8.26 1.59 4.34
CA LYS A 59 9.07 0.36 4.24
C LYS A 59 10.10 0.44 3.11
N ILE A 60 9.73 0.98 1.96
CA ILE A 60 10.65 1.19 0.82
C ILE A 60 11.76 2.16 1.21
N LEU A 61 11.39 3.31 1.78
CA LEU A 61 12.37 4.32 2.23
C LEU A 61 13.28 3.77 3.36
N GLY A 62 12.73 2.94 4.24
CA GLY A 62 13.45 2.29 5.33
C GLY A 62 14.50 1.25 4.89
N LEU A 63 14.57 0.92 3.60
CA LEU A 63 15.71 0.15 3.06
C LEU A 63 17.00 0.97 3.04
N SER A 64 16.88 2.29 2.87
CA SER A 64 18.02 3.21 2.77
C SER A 64 18.15 4.14 3.98
N ASP A 65 17.10 4.29 4.78
CA ASP A 65 17.08 5.13 5.98
C ASP A 65 16.79 4.29 7.25
N SER A 66 17.81 4.14 8.10
CA SER A 66 17.70 3.38 9.34
C SER A 66 16.72 3.99 10.36
N GLY A 67 16.56 5.32 10.37
CA GLY A 67 15.62 6.01 11.27
C GLY A 67 14.18 5.72 10.87
N ILE A 68 13.88 5.72 9.57
CA ILE A 68 12.57 5.29 9.05
C ILE A 68 12.35 3.80 9.36
N GLN A 69 13.37 2.97 9.17
CA GLN A 69 13.26 1.54 9.45
C GLN A 69 12.90 1.24 10.91
N VAL A 70 13.51 1.95 11.87
CA VAL A 70 13.20 1.83 13.30
C VAL A 70 11.73 2.22 13.56
N LYS A 71 11.27 3.36 13.03
CA LYS A 71 9.88 3.80 13.18
C LYS A 71 8.87 2.80 12.60
N VAL A 72 9.19 2.19 11.46
CA VAL A 72 8.35 1.13 10.86
C VAL A 72 8.25 -0.08 11.79
N LYS A 73 9.37 -0.53 12.38
CA LYS A 73 9.38 -1.65 13.33
C LYS A 73 8.56 -1.34 14.57
N GLU A 74 8.76 -0.17 15.16
CA GLU A 74 8.01 0.32 16.34
C GLU A 74 6.50 0.37 16.05
N PHE A 75 6.10 0.93 14.91
CA PHE A 75 4.70 0.99 14.50
C PHE A 75 4.09 -0.42 14.38
N GLN A 76 4.78 -1.35 13.72
CA GLN A 76 4.30 -2.73 13.58
C GLN A 76 4.25 -3.50 14.90
N GLU A 77 5.18 -3.24 15.82
CA GLU A 77 5.16 -3.80 17.18
C GLU A 77 3.92 -3.33 17.95
N ALA A 78 3.65 -2.03 17.92
CA ALA A 78 2.50 -1.44 18.61
C ALA A 78 1.18 -2.03 18.10
N GLN A 79 1.02 -2.21 16.78
CA GLN A 79 -0.18 -2.86 16.23
C GLN A 79 -0.32 -4.32 16.67
N ARG A 80 0.80 -5.05 16.77
CA ARG A 80 0.79 -6.45 17.23
C ARG A 80 0.40 -6.55 18.69
N GLN A 81 0.96 -5.68 19.54
CA GLN A 81 0.64 -5.65 20.95
C GLN A 81 -0.83 -5.33 21.18
N LYS A 82 -1.38 -4.36 20.44
CA LYS A 82 -2.81 -4.04 20.46
C LYS A 82 -3.69 -5.26 20.17
N LEU A 83 -3.39 -6.02 19.11
CA LEU A 83 -4.12 -7.25 18.78
C LEU A 83 -4.06 -8.30 19.89
N ILE A 84 -2.90 -8.47 20.53
CA ILE A 84 -2.71 -9.42 21.63
C ILE A 84 -3.55 -9.00 22.85
N ASP A 85 -3.59 -7.71 23.16
CA ASP A 85 -4.34 -7.21 24.31
C ASP A 85 -5.85 -7.21 24.06
N ASP A 86 -6.29 -6.95 22.82
CA ASP A 86 -7.67 -7.11 22.40
C ASP A 86 -8.13 -8.58 22.56
N ASP A 87 -7.33 -9.59 22.18
CA ASP A 87 -7.65 -11.03 22.39
C ASP A 87 -7.80 -11.38 23.88
N LYS A 88 -6.94 -10.83 24.74
CA LYS A 88 -7.03 -11.06 26.19
C LYS A 88 -8.28 -10.47 26.81
N SER A 89 -8.82 -9.38 26.25
CA SER A 89 -10.01 -8.69 26.78
C SER A 89 -11.33 -9.41 26.47
N ILE A 90 -11.32 -10.32 25.48
CA ILE A 90 -12.49 -11.08 25.03
C ILE A 90 -12.59 -12.43 25.80
N LYS A 91 -11.51 -12.87 26.47
CA LYS A 91 -11.48 -14.05 27.34
C LYS A 91 -11.81 -13.70 28.78
#